data_AF-A0A183KNG0-F1
#
_entry.id   AF-A0A183KNG0-F1
#
_cell.length_a   1.000
_cell.length_b   1.000
_cell.length_c   1.000
_cell.angle_alpha   90.00
_cell.angle_beta   90.00
_cell.angle_gamma   90.00
#
_symmetry.space_group_name_H-M   'P 1'
#
loop_
_entity.id
_entity.type
_entity.pdbx_description
1 polymer ?
#
loop_
_entity_poly.entity_id
_entity_poly.type
_entity_poly.pdbx_seq_one_letter_code
_entity_poly.pdbx_strand_id
1 'polypeptide(L)'
;MLNIVKIVRTKKREGLIRARMIGAEHSTGKVLVFLDSHIECTTGWLEPLLDRIAYNSSIVVVPVISTISDKTLKFNFLKATHVQVGGFDWSLTFRWHEQTERDKSRPGAPYSPVR
;
A
#
# COMPACT_ATOMS: atom_id res chain seq x y z
N MET A 1 15.14 -21.14 7.14
CA MET A 1 14.53 -20.14 6.23
C MET A 1 13.07 -20.55 6.05
N LEU A 2 12.10 -19.63 6.14
CA LEU A 2 10.69 -19.97 5.90
C LEU A 2 10.55 -20.54 4.47
N ASN A 3 9.86 -21.67 4.29
CA ASN A 3 9.76 -22.37 2.99
C ASN A 3 9.15 -21.53 1.85
N ILE A 4 8.48 -20.43 2.19
CA ILE A 4 7.83 -19.52 1.24
C ILE A 4 8.67 -18.28 0.87
N VAL A 5 9.82 -18.07 1.52
CA VAL A 5 10.66 -16.88 1.28
C VAL A 5 11.74 -17.20 0.26
N LYS A 6 11.81 -16.40 -0.80
CA LYS A 6 12.84 -16.48 -1.85
C LYS A 6 13.60 -15.16 -1.92
N ILE A 7 14.92 -15.23 -2.07
CA ILE A 7 15.78 -14.05 -2.25
C ILE A 7 16.25 -14.05 -3.71
N VAL A 8 15.82 -13.05 -4.48
CA VAL A 8 16.29 -12.80 -5.86
C VAL A 8 17.35 -11.71 -5.81
N ARG A 9 18.56 -11.98 -6.32
CA ARG A 9 19.69 -11.03 -6.31
C ARG A 9 19.97 -10.53 -7.72
N THR A 10 20.01 -9.21 -7.91
CA THR A 10 20.41 -8.60 -9.17
C THR A 10 21.94 -8.54 -9.28
N LYS A 11 22.48 -8.66 -10.49
CA LYS A 11 23.94 -8.59 -10.74
C LYS A 11 24.49 -7.16 -10.73
N LYS A 12 23.62 -6.17 -10.80
CA LYS A 12 23.94 -4.73 -10.81
C LYS A 12 22.83 -3.93 -10.13
N ARG A 13 23.05 -2.62 -9.93
CA ARG A 13 22.06 -1.70 -9.37
C ARG A 13 20.94 -1.42 -10.38
N GLU A 14 19.74 -1.91 -10.10
CA GLU A 14 18.59 -1.77 -11.00
C GLU A 14 17.67 -0.60 -10.68
N GLY A 15 17.69 -0.10 -9.44
CA GLY A 15 16.69 0.86 -8.96
C GLY A 15 15.33 0.20 -8.69
N LEU A 16 14.44 0.95 -8.03
CA LEU A 16 13.20 0.41 -7.46
C LEU A 16 12.28 -0.22 -8.52
N ILE A 17 12.06 0.46 -9.65
CA ILE A 17 11.10 0.02 -10.67
C ILE A 17 11.51 -1.33 -11.26
N ARG A 18 12.75 -1.45 -11.75
CA ARG A 18 13.25 -2.70 -12.35
C ARG A 18 13.37 -3.82 -11.32
N ALA A 19 13.77 -3.51 -10.08
CA ALA A 19 13.78 -4.51 -9.01
C ALA A 19 12.39 -5.08 -8.71
N ARG A 20 11.35 -4.24 -8.68
CA ARG A 20 9.95 -4.68 -8.52
C ARG A 20 9.49 -5.55 -9.69
N MET A 21 9.83 -5.20 -10.93
CA MET A 21 9.50 -6.00 -12.11
C MET A 21 10.18 -7.37 -12.10
N ILE A 22 11.47 -7.43 -11.75
CA ILE A 22 12.21 -8.71 -11.60
C ILE A 22 11.56 -9.58 -10.51
N GLY A 23 11.15 -8.97 -9.39
CA GLY A 23 10.40 -9.69 -8.34
C GLY A 23 9.06 -10.22 -8.84
N ALA A 24 8.33 -9.44 -9.63
CA ALA A 24 7.06 -9.83 -10.23
C ALA A 24 7.20 -11.02 -11.20
N GLU A 25 8.24 -11.02 -12.04
CA GLU A 25 8.54 -12.12 -12.98
C GLU A 25 8.81 -13.46 -12.26
N HIS A 26 9.32 -13.43 -11.03
CA HIS A 26 9.56 -14.62 -10.21
C HIS A 26 8.36 -15.03 -9.36
N SER A 27 7.30 -14.21 -9.34
CA SER A 27 6.09 -14.49 -8.57
C SER A 27 5.23 -15.53 -9.27
N THR A 28 4.57 -16.37 -8.46
CA THR A 28 3.54 -17.33 -8.92
C THR A 28 2.17 -17.01 -8.33
N GLY A 29 2.06 -15.92 -7.55
CA GLY A 29 0.83 -15.49 -6.93
C GLY A 29 -0.15 -14.87 -7.93
N LYS A 30 -1.45 -15.02 -7.68
CA LYS A 30 -2.52 -14.39 -8.48
C LYS A 30 -2.58 -12.86 -8.29
N VAL A 31 -2.09 -12.38 -7.15
CA VAL A 31 -2.04 -10.96 -6.77
C VAL A 31 -0.62 -10.62 -6.36
N LEU A 32 -0.11 -9.48 -6.81
CA LEU A 32 1.17 -8.92 -6.38
C LEU A 32 0.92 -7.88 -5.30
N VAL A 33 1.59 -8.03 -4.16
CA VAL A 33 1.57 -7.05 -3.07
C VAL A 33 3.00 -6.55 -2.86
N PHE A 34 3.21 -5.26 -3.11
CA PHE A 34 4.52 -4.63 -2.97
C PHE A 34 4.62 -3.94 -1.61
N LEU A 35 5.66 -4.28 -0.85
CA LEU A 35 5.98 -3.71 0.45
C LEU A 35 7.43 -3.22 0.43
N ASP A 36 7.70 -2.12 1.11
CA ASP A 36 9.06 -1.64 1.29
C ASP A 36 9.77 -2.44 2.40
N SER A 37 11.10 -2.39 2.44
CA SER A 37 11.90 -3.22 3.35
C SER A 37 11.84 -2.82 4.83
N HIS A 38 11.08 -1.76 5.15
CA HIS A 38 11.07 -1.07 6.44
C HIS A 38 9.63 -0.72 6.82
N ILE A 39 8.77 -1.75 6.85
CA ILE A 39 7.36 -1.62 7.22
C ILE A 39 7.00 -2.58 8.36
N GLU A 40 5.88 -2.31 9.02
CA GLU A 40 5.21 -3.24 9.93
C GLU A 40 3.75 -3.37 9.53
N CYS A 41 3.26 -4.60 9.41
CA CYS A 41 1.89 -4.88 9.02
C CYS A 41 1.00 -5.04 10.25
N THR A 42 -0.16 -4.36 10.26
CA THR A 42 -1.17 -4.51 11.30
C THR A 42 -1.99 -5.78 11.10
N THR A 43 -2.66 -6.27 12.16
CA THR A 43 -3.58 -7.39 12.07
C THR A 43 -4.70 -7.09 11.06
N GLY A 44 -4.98 -8.04 10.16
CA GLY A 44 -6.08 -7.92 9.19
C GLY A 44 -5.81 -6.97 8.02
N TRP A 45 -4.54 -6.59 7.76
CA TRP A 45 -4.21 -5.63 6.72
C TRP A 45 -4.39 -6.15 5.28
N LEU A 46 -4.35 -7.46 5.08
CA LEU A 46 -4.25 -8.07 3.74
C LEU A 46 -5.63 -8.43 3.17
N GLU A 47 -6.51 -8.96 4.01
CA GLU A 47 -7.83 -9.48 3.64
C GLU A 47 -8.70 -8.42 2.96
N PRO A 48 -8.79 -7.16 3.45
CA PRO A 48 -9.58 -6.12 2.78
C PRO A 48 -9.05 -5.75 1.39
N LEU A 49 -7.73 -5.85 1.18
CA LEU A 49 -7.10 -5.57 -0.11
C LEU A 49 -7.43 -6.68 -1.11
N LEU A 50 -7.27 -7.95 -0.70
CA LEU A 50 -7.55 -9.10 -1.54
C LEU A 50 -9.04 -9.23 -1.85
N ASP A 51 -9.93 -8.95 -0.89
CA ASP A 51 -11.38 -8.96 -1.09
C ASP A 51 -11.80 -7.97 -2.20
N ARG A 52 -11.20 -6.77 -2.19
CA ARG A 52 -11.52 -5.77 -3.21
C ARG A 52 -11.04 -6.15 -4.60
N ILE A 53 -9.86 -6.78 -4.70
CA ILE A 53 -9.33 -7.30 -5.97
C ILE A 53 -10.15 -8.50 -6.45
N ALA A 54 -10.59 -9.37 -5.54
CA ALA A 54 -11.46 -10.51 -5.86
C ALA A 54 -12.82 -10.06 -6.42
N TYR A 55 -13.37 -8.96 -5.90
CA TYR A 55 -14.58 -8.34 -6.45
C TYR A 55 -14.39 -7.82 -7.88
N ASN A 56 -13.25 -7.20 -8.18
CA ASN A 56 -12.92 -6.71 -9.51
C ASN A 56 -11.40 -6.65 -9.71
N SER A 57 -10.88 -7.53 -10.57
CA SER A 57 -9.44 -7.69 -10.82
C SER A 57 -8.78 -6.50 -11.50
N SER A 58 -9.55 -5.56 -12.04
CA SER A 58 -9.04 -4.30 -12.62
C SER A 58 -8.77 -3.22 -11.57
N ILE A 59 -9.04 -3.48 -10.29
CA ILE A 59 -8.83 -2.52 -9.21
C ILE A 59 -7.43 -2.69 -8.61
N VAL A 60 -6.69 -1.59 -8.55
CA VAL A 60 -5.46 -1.48 -7.76
C VAL A 60 -5.82 -0.86 -6.41
N VAL A 61 -5.46 -1.53 -5.32
CA VAL A 61 -5.75 -1.08 -3.95
C VAL A 61 -4.47 -0.74 -3.20
N VAL A 62 -4.58 0.20 -2.27
CA VAL A 62 -3.49 0.66 -1.41
C VAL A 62 -4.00 0.69 0.03
N PRO A 63 -3.24 0.17 1.01
CA PRO A 63 -3.62 0.30 2.41
C PRO A 63 -3.48 1.76 2.90
N VAL A 64 -4.12 2.08 4.01
CA VAL A 64 -3.78 3.32 4.74
C VAL A 64 -2.35 3.19 5.27
N ILE A 65 -1.47 4.11 4.86
CA ILE A 65 -0.05 4.09 5.25
C ILE A 65 0.10 4.91 6.54
N SER A 66 0.35 4.23 7.65
CA SER A 66 0.66 4.87 8.95
C SER A 66 2.15 5.14 9.07
N THR A 67 2.53 6.20 9.79
CA THR A 67 3.94 6.55 9.98
C THR A 67 4.54 5.81 11.17
N ILE A 68 5.77 5.34 10.99
CA ILE A 68 6.62 4.83 12.07
C ILE A 68 7.75 5.85 12.25
N SER A 69 7.95 6.32 13.48
CA SER A 69 9.02 7.28 13.76
C SER A 69 10.39 6.64 13.49
N ASP A 70 11.21 7.29 12.66
CA ASP A 70 12.58 6.90 12.35
C ASP A 70 13.54 7.00 13.56
N LYS A 71 13.17 7.78 14.59
CA LYS A 71 13.97 7.98 15.81
C LYS A 71 13.59 7.07 16.96
N THR A 72 12.30 6.74 17.09
CA THR A 72 11.76 6.05 18.27
C THR A 72 11.10 4.72 17.94
N LEU A 73 10.93 4.39 16.66
CA LEU A 73 10.13 3.27 16.16
C LEU A 73 8.67 3.27 16.64
N LYS A 74 8.19 4.40 17.17
CA LYS A 74 6.79 4.55 17.58
C LYS A 74 5.89 4.51 16.35
N PHE A 75 4.96 3.56 16.35
CA PHE A 75 3.87 3.47 15.38
C PHE A 75 2.81 4.54 15.67
N ASN A 76 2.46 5.36 14.67
CA ASN A 76 1.43 6.38 14.79
C ASN A 76 0.13 5.91 14.15
N PHE A 77 -0.81 5.48 14.99
CA PHE A 77 -2.14 5.09 14.52
C PHE A 77 -2.90 6.29 13.95
N LEU A 78 -3.25 6.21 12.66
CA LEU A 78 -4.16 7.15 12.03
C LEU A 78 -5.61 6.78 12.41
N LYS A 79 -6.38 7.77 12.88
CA LYS A 79 -7.82 7.58 13.06
C LYS A 79 -8.47 7.48 11.68
N ALA A 80 -9.47 6.60 11.53
CA ALA A 80 -10.17 6.39 10.26
C ALA A 80 -10.75 7.69 9.65
N THR A 81 -11.13 8.66 10.48
CA THR A 81 -11.64 9.96 10.05
C THR A 81 -10.59 10.90 9.43
N HIS A 82 -9.30 10.61 9.60
CA HIS A 82 -8.18 11.43 9.12
C HIS A 82 -7.40 10.76 7.98
N VAL A 83 -8.00 9.75 7.32
CA VAL A 83 -7.38 9.11 6.17
C VAL A 83 -7.23 10.14 5.04
N GLN A 84 -6.02 10.28 4.53
CA GLN A 84 -5.69 11.12 3.37
C GLN A 84 -5.64 10.25 2.10
N VAL A 85 -5.86 10.88 0.96
CA VAL A 85 -5.74 10.25 -0.36
C VAL A 85 -4.57 10.86 -1.13
N GLY A 86 -4.02 10.08 -2.07
CA GLY A 86 -2.89 10.49 -2.90
C GLY A 86 -3.33 11.37 -4.07
N GLY A 87 -2.56 12.42 -4.34
CA GLY A 87 -2.66 13.26 -5.53
C GLY A 87 -1.29 13.79 -5.93
N PHE A 88 -1.25 14.81 -6.79
CA PHE A 88 -0.02 15.47 -7.18
C PHE A 88 -0.24 16.97 -7.41
N ASP A 89 0.82 17.75 -7.22
CA ASP A 89 0.85 19.17 -7.59
C ASP A 89 1.40 19.36 -9.02
N TRP A 90 1.37 20.59 -9.55
CA TRP A 90 1.85 20.88 -10.90
C TRP A 90 3.36 20.65 -11.13
N SER A 91 4.13 20.38 -10.07
CA SER A 91 5.51 19.91 -10.20
C SER A 91 5.62 18.40 -10.42
N LEU A 92 4.48 17.71 -10.53
CA LEU A 92 4.36 16.24 -10.60
C LEU A 92 4.88 15.52 -9.35
N THR A 93 4.87 16.21 -8.20
CA THR A 93 5.25 15.63 -6.91
C THR A 93 4.02 15.06 -6.21
N PHE A 94 4.11 13.83 -5.72
CA PHE A 94 3.06 13.22 -4.92
C PHE A 94 2.76 14.06 -3.67
N ARG A 95 1.47 14.25 -3.36
CA ARG A 95 0.99 14.94 -2.16
C ARG A 95 -0.15 14.16 -1.52
N TRP A 96 -0.23 14.27 -0.20
CA TRP A 96 -1.39 13.83 0.56
C TRP A 96 -2.44 14.95 0.58
N HIS A 97 -3.68 14.60 0.25
CA HIS A 97 -4.82 15.50 0.30
C HIS A 97 -5.88 14.96 1.25
N GLU A 98 -6.63 15.86 1.86
CA GLU A 98 -7.84 15.46 2.58
C GLU A 98 -8.87 14.90 1.60
N GLN A 99 -9.70 13.98 2.11
CA GLN A 99 -10.85 13.49 1.38
C GLN A 99 -11.81 14.64 1.04
N THR A 100 -12.45 14.56 -0.12
CA THR A 100 -13.52 15.48 -0.49
C THR A 100 -14.76 15.24 0.38
N GLU A 101 -15.68 16.20 0.46
CA GLU A 101 -16.94 16.01 1.20
C GLU A 101 -17.79 14.88 0.62
N ARG A 102 -17.72 14.65 -0.70
CA ARG A 102 -18.34 13.50 -1.38
C ARG A 102 -17.83 12.18 -0.80
N ASP A 103 -16.53 12.08 -0.58
CA ASP A 103 -15.93 10.85 -0.06
C ASP A 103 -16.20 10.72 1.43
N LYS A 104 -16.10 11.79 2.22
CA LYS A 104 -16.40 11.78 3.65
C LYS A 104 -17.85 11.38 3.96
N SER A 105 -18.79 11.73 3.09
CA SER A 105 -20.23 11.43 3.24
C SER A 105 -20.69 10.13 2.57
N ARG A 106 -19.77 9.34 1.97
CA ARG A 106 -20.12 8.09 1.30
C ARG A 106 -20.74 7.06 2.27
N PRO A 107 -21.63 6.17 1.81
CA PRO A 107 -22.13 5.07 2.63
C PRO A 107 -20.99 4.21 3.21
N GLY A 108 -21.08 3.93 4.51
CA GLY A 108 -20.08 3.15 5.25
C GLY A 108 -18.80 3.92 5.60
N ALA A 109 -18.71 5.23 5.34
CA ALA A 109 -17.63 6.05 5.87
C ALA A 109 -17.58 6.00 7.41
N PRO A 110 -16.39 6.10 8.03
CA PRO A 110 -15.07 6.20 7.39
C PRO A 110 -14.44 4.84 7.03
N TYR A 111 -15.16 3.73 7.23
CA TYR A 111 -14.59 2.37 7.18
C TYR A 111 -14.70 1.68 5.81
N SER A 112 -15.54 2.19 4.91
CA SER A 112 -15.62 1.70 3.52
C SER A 112 -14.44 2.21 2.68
N PRO A 113 -14.05 1.54 1.58
CA PRO A 113 -13.01 2.04 0.68
C PRO A 113 -13.32 3.44 0.12
N VAL A 114 -12.31 4.31 0.09
CA VAL A 114 -12.38 5.61 -0.61
C VAL A 114 -12.29 5.36 -2.12
N ARG A 115 -13.02 6.12 -2.95
CA ARG A 115 -13.15 5.91 -4.40
C ARG A 115 -12.74 7.13 -5.19
#